data_AF-A0A645B4G7-F1
#
_entry.id   AF-A0A645B4G7-F1
#
_cell.length_a   1.000
_cell.length_b   1.000
_cell.length_c   1.000
_cell.angle_alpha   90.00
_cell.angle_beta   90.00
_cell.angle_gamma   90.00
#
_symmetry.space_group_name_H-M   'P 1'
#
loop_
_entity.id
_entity.type
_entity.pdbx_description
1 polymer ?
#
loop_
_entity_poly.entity_id
_entity_poly.type
_entity_poly.pdbx_seq_one_letter_code
_entity_poly.pdbx_strand_id
1 'polypeptide(L)' 'MSYSDGKKMITNAVAVDKRDVQAFEYLNFKGIHLDIRKVVADNKLDLMQVLKKEGLV' A
#
# COMPACT_ATOMS: atom_id res chain seq x y z
N MET A 1 -6.44 1.84 7.83
CA MET A 1 -6.48 0.37 7.64
C MET A 1 -5.81 -0.24 8.84
N SER A 2 -6.59 -0.66 9.83
CA SER A 2 -6.06 -1.25 11.06
C SER A 2 -5.65 -2.69 10.80
N TYR A 3 -4.65 -3.19 11.54
CA TYR A 3 -4.28 -4.59 11.47
C TYR A 3 -5.48 -5.47 11.86
N SER A 4 -5.66 -6.57 11.14
CA SER A 4 -6.68 -7.59 11.40
C SER A 4 -6.13 -8.93 10.92
N ASP A 5 -6.54 -10.03 11.52
CA ASP A 5 -6.07 -11.36 11.12
C ASP A 5 -6.32 -11.60 9.63
N GLY A 6 -5.23 -11.92 8.91
CA GLY A 6 -5.22 -12.08 7.46
C GLY A 6 -4.79 -10.85 6.65
N LYS A 7 -4.59 -9.69 7.29
CA LYS A 7 -3.96 -8.51 6.65
C LYS A 7 -2.46 -8.49 6.90
N LYS A 8 -1.67 -8.20 5.87
CA LYS A 8 -0.22 -8.03 5.97
C LYS A 8 0.10 -6.57 6.23
N MET A 9 0.89 -6.30 7.27
CA MET A 9 1.43 -4.96 7.52
C MET A 9 2.45 -4.63 6.43
N ILE A 10 2.21 -3.57 5.66
CA ILE A 10 3.15 -3.05 4.66
C ILE A 10 3.92 -1.84 5.17
N THR A 11 3.35 -1.12 6.15
CA THR A 11 4.00 -0.04 6.88
C THR A 11 3.50 -0.05 8.32
N ASN A 12 4.17 0.67 9.22
CA ASN A 12 3.76 0.78 10.63
C ASN A 12 2.33 1.30 10.84
N ALA A 13 1.71 1.92 9.83
CA ALA A 13 0.36 2.49 9.92
C ALA A 13 -0.66 1.86 8.97
N VAL A 14 -0.24 0.96 8.07
CA VAL A 14 -1.10 0.44 7.00
C VAL A 14 -0.93 -1.07 6.89
N ALA A 15 -2.02 -1.79 7.13
CA ALA A 15 -2.17 -3.21 6.81
C ALA A 15 -3.06 -3.37 5.58
N VAL A 16 -2.66 -4.26 4.67
CA VAL A 16 -3.40 -4.54 3.41
C VAL A 16 -3.66 -6.03 3.26
N ASP A 17 -4.78 -6.38 2.66
CA ASP A 17 -5.09 -7.75 2.24
C ASP A 17 -4.92 -7.94 0.72
N LYS A 18 -5.15 -9.15 0.22
CA LYS A 18 -5.03 -9.45 -1.21
C LYS A 18 -6.01 -8.66 -2.08
N ARG A 19 -7.19 -8.29 -1.58
CA ARG A 19 -8.17 -7.49 -2.33
C ARG A 19 -7.71 -6.04 -2.42
N ASP A 20 -7.15 -5.52 -1.32
CA ASP A 20 -6.52 -4.21 -1.28
C ASP A 20 -5.39 -4.12 -2.32
N VAL A 21 -4.51 -5.14 -2.40
CA VAL A 21 -3.42 -5.20 -3.39
C VAL A 21 -3.96 -5.16 -4.83
N GLN A 22 -4.96 -5.97 -5.15
CA GLN A 22 -5.58 -5.97 -6.49
C GLN A 22 -6.23 -4.62 -6.84
N ALA A 23 -6.84 -3.94 -5.86
CA ALA A 23 -7.39 -2.60 -6.07
C ALA A 23 -6.28 -1.59 -6.37
N PHE A 24 -5.14 -1.66 -5.68
CA PHE A 24 -4.00 -0.78 -5.94
C PHE A 24 -3.36 -1.05 -7.31
N GLU A 25 -3.25 -2.31 -7.74
CA GLU A 25 -2.83 -2.66 -9.10
C GLU A 25 -3.76 -2.09 -10.16
N TYR A 26 -5.07 -2.22 -9.97
CA TYR A 26 -6.05 -1.68 -10.89
C TYR A 26 -5.99 -0.14 -11.00
N LEU A 27 -5.80 0.55 -9.88
CA LEU A 27 -5.63 2.01 -9.84
C LEU A 27 -4.34 2.43 -10.55
N ASN A 28 -3.23 1.71 -10.29
CA ASN A 28 -1.96 1.96 -10.95
C ASN A 28 -2.03 1.69 -12.46
N PHE A 29 -2.73 0.63 -12.88
CA PHE A 29 -2.99 0.33 -14.30
C PHE A 29 -3.77 1.45 -15.00
N LYS A 30 -4.66 2.13 -14.27
CA LYS A 30 -5.36 3.34 -14.74
C LYS A 30 -4.50 4.60 -14.76
N GLY A 31 -3.23 4.53 -14.37
CA GLY A 31 -2.33 5.69 -14.27
C GLY A 31 -2.56 6.56 -13.05
N ILE A 32 -3.25 6.05 -12.02
CA ILE A 32 -3.46 6.78 -10.77
C ILE A 32 -2.26 6.53 -9.86
N HIS A 33 -1.53 7.60 -9.54
CA HIS A 33 -0.41 7.54 -8.60
C HIS A 33 -0.92 7.43 -7.16
N LEU A 34 -0.40 6.43 -6.45
CA LEU A 34 -0.75 6.14 -5.06
C LEU A 34 0.45 6.44 -4.16
N ASP A 35 0.39 7.58 -3.48
CA ASP A 35 1.39 7.99 -2.48
C ASP A 35 0.91 7.56 -1.08
N ILE A 36 1.76 6.85 -0.31
CA ILE A 36 1.56 6.64 1.12
C ILE A 36 2.40 7.64 1.90
N ARG A 37 1.76 8.31 2.87
CA ARG A 37 2.42 9.07 3.93
C ARG A 37 1.58 9.04 5.19
N LYS A 38 2.22 8.97 6.37
CA LYS A 38 1.51 9.00 7.66
C LYS A 38 1.09 10.43 8.01
N VAL A 39 1.98 11.40 7.80
CA VAL A 39 1.70 12.83 7.94
C VAL A 39 2.24 13.62 6.76
N VAL A 40 1.78 14.85 6.58
CA VAL A 40 2.23 15.76 5.50
C VAL A 40 3.74 16.05 5.53
N ALA A 41 4.37 15.97 6.71
CA ALA A 41 5.80 16.16 6.91
C ALA A 41 6.65 14.95 6.51
N ASP A 42 6.05 13.77 6.36
CA ASP A 42 6.79 12.56 5.98
C ASP A 42 7.03 12.53 4.47
N ASN A 43 8.14 11.90 4.08
CA ASN A 43 8.45 11.65 2.68
C ASN A 43 7.35 10.80 2.04
N LYS A 44 6.96 11.19 0.84
CA LYS A 44 6.05 10.41 0.00
C LYS A 44 6.72 9.08 -0.34
N LEU A 45 6.08 7.98 0.02
CA LEU A 45 6.47 6.64 -0.38
C LEU A 45 5.52 6.15 -1.46
N ASP A 46 6.08 5.63 -2.54
CA ASP A 46 5.27 5.04 -3.60
C ASP A 46 4.69 3.71 -3.12
N LEU A 47 3.35 3.62 -3.09
CA LEU A 47 2.61 2.46 -2.63
C LEU A 47 3.01 1.19 -3.41
N MET A 48 3.28 1.32 -4.72
CA MET A 48 3.71 0.21 -5.58
C MET A 48 5.11 -0.30 -5.22
N GLN A 49 6.03 0.60 -4.85
CA GLN A 49 7.36 0.19 -4.42
C GLN A 49 7.31 -0.56 -3.09
N VAL A 50 6.49 -0.09 -2.15
CA VAL A 50 6.30 -0.76 -0.86
C VAL A 50 5.71 -2.16 -1.06
N LEU A 51 4.70 -2.29 -1.91
CA LEU A 51 4.06 -3.57 -2.23
C LEU A 51 5.05 -4.59 -2.85
N LYS A 52 5.87 -4.15 -3.81
CA LYS A 52 6.93 -4.99 -4.40
C LYS A 52 7.98 -5.42 -3.37
N LYS A 53 8.39 -4.51 -2.50
CA LYS A 53 9.37 -4.80 -1.44
C LYS A 53 8.86 -5.87 -0.46
N GLU A 54 7.56 -5.86 -0.18
CA GLU A 54 6.90 -6.85 0.67
C GLU A 54 6.57 -8.17 -0.05
N GLY A 55 6.92 -8.31 -1.34
CA GLY A 55 6.69 -9.52 -2.13
C GLY A 55 5.21 -9.83 -2.34
N LEU A 56 4.35 -8.80 -2.32
CA LEU A 56 2.92 -8.92 -2.56
C LEU A 56 2.57 -8.81 -4.05
N VAL A 57 3.52 -8.37 -4.88
CA VAL A 57 3.41 -8.08 -6.31
C VAL A 57 4.74 -8.35 -7.01
#